data_AF-A0A315DRI4-F1
#
_entry.id   AF-A0A315DRI4-F1
#
_cell.length_a   1.000
_cell.length_b   1.000
_cell.length_c   1.000
_cell.angle_alpha   90.00
_cell.angle_beta   90.00
_cell.angle_gamma   90.00
#
_symmetry.space_group_name_H-M   'P 1'
#
loop_
_entity.id
_entity.type
_entity.pdbx_description
1 polymer ?
#
loop_
_entity_poly.entity_id
_entity_poly.type
_entity_poly.pdbx_seq_one_letter_code
_entity_poly.pdbx_strand_id
1 'polypeptide(L)' 'MKPVYELVAAMVACLTYDLYELFQERAAIRHYDGGQSRELAEAMAVLDVIHLNRKQTCNCWQ' A
#
# COMPACT_ATOMS: atom_id res chain seq x y z
N MET A 1 9.49 2.81 -1.03
CA MET A 1 9.23 3.75 -2.16
C MET A 1 8.26 4.85 -1.70
N LYS A 2 8.39 6.09 -2.21
CA LYS A 2 7.37 7.13 -1.99
C LYS A 2 6.25 6.92 -3.03
N PRO A 3 4.97 6.76 -2.64
CA PRO A 3 3.88 6.64 -3.60
C PRO A 3 3.74 7.88 -4.49
N VAL A 4 3.24 7.69 -5.72
CA VAL A 4 3.02 8.75 -6.72
C VAL A 4 1.86 9.65 -6.32
N TYR A 5 0.73 9.05 -5.91
CA TYR A 5 -0.44 9.81 -5.47
C TYR A 5 -0.31 10.25 -4.02
N GLU A 6 -0.58 11.54 -3.76
CA GLU A 6 -0.48 12.14 -2.44
C GLU A 6 -1.38 11.46 -1.40
N LEU A 7 -2.60 11.07 -1.79
CA LEU A 7 -3.51 10.34 -0.91
C LEU A 7 -2.93 8.99 -0.49
N VAL A 8 -2.37 8.24 -1.45
CA VAL A 8 -1.72 6.95 -1.18
C VAL A 8 -0.50 7.16 -0.28
N ALA A 9 0.29 8.20 -0.53
CA ALA A 9 1.42 8.56 0.32
C ALA A 9 0.99 8.88 1.76
N ALA A 10 -0.10 9.61 1.96
CA ALA A 10 -0.65 9.93 3.27
C ALA A 10 -1.14 8.67 4.01
N MET A 11 -1.88 7.80 3.33
CA MET A 11 -2.37 6.54 3.92
C MET A 11 -1.21 5.63 4.31
N VAL A 12 -0.22 5.48 3.43
CA VAL A 12 0.95 4.62 3.64
C VAL A 12 1.87 5.17 4.73
N ALA A 13 1.96 6.49 4.91
CA ALA A 13 2.78 7.12 5.94
C ALA A 13 2.33 6.79 7.38
N CYS A 14 1.06 6.44 7.57
CA CYS A 14 0.53 6.07 8.88
C CYS A 14 0.71 4.58 9.22
N LEU A 15 1.12 3.76 8.25
CA LEU A 15 1.27 2.32 8.46
C LEU A 15 2.43 2.02 9.42
N THR A 16 2.29 0.94 10.19
CA THR A 16 3.42 0.36 10.93
C THR A 16 4.47 -0.17 9.95
N TYR A 17 5.68 -0.41 10.45
CA TYR A 17 6.78 -0.94 9.64
C TYR A 17 6.37 -2.20 8.85
N ASP A 18 5.77 -3.19 9.52
CA ASP A 18 5.36 -4.45 8.89
C ASP A 18 4.30 -4.27 7.80
N LEU A 19 3.35 -3.36 8.02
CA LEU A 19 2.30 -3.05 7.04
C LEU A 19 2.85 -2.24 5.86
N TYR A 20 3.84 -1.38 6.11
CA TYR A 20 4.55 -0.63 5.08
C TYR A 20 5.39 -1.55 4.20
N GLU A 21 6.09 -2.52 4.79
CA GLU A 21 6.84 -3.54 4.06
C GLU A 21 5.90 -4.38 3.17
N LEU A 22 4.77 -4.85 3.73
CA LEU A 22 3.75 -5.55 2.94
C LEU A 22 3.21 -4.70 1.79
N PHE A 23 2.96 -3.39 2.02
CA PHE A 23 2.57 -2.48 0.95
C PHE A 23 3.62 -2.45 -0.17
N GLN A 24 4.91 -2.32 0.17
CA GLN A 24 5.99 -2.24 -0.82
C GLN A 24 6.08 -3.51 -1.67
N GLU A 25 6.00 -4.69 -1.03
CA GLU A 25 6.03 -5.97 -1.74
C GLU A 25 4.85 -6.10 -2.71
N ARG A 26 3.64 -5.80 -2.24
CA ARG A 26 2.42 -5.89 -3.06
C ARG A 26 2.46 -4.90 -4.22
N ALA A 27 2.93 -3.67 -3.99
CA ALA A 27 3.08 -2.66 -5.03
C ALA A 27 4.12 -3.09 -6.09
N ALA A 28 5.24 -3.65 -5.65
CA ALA A 28 6.29 -4.14 -6.55
C ALA A 28 5.78 -5.30 -7.42
N ILE A 29 5.15 -6.32 -6.84
CA ILE A 29 4.59 -7.46 -7.57
C ILE A 29 3.57 -6.98 -8.60
N ARG A 30 2.65 -6.10 -8.19
CA ARG A 30 1.60 -5.58 -9.09
C ARG A 30 2.15 -4.76 -10.26
N HIS A 31 3.20 -3.97 -10.02
CA HIS A 31 3.82 -3.15 -11.05
C HIS A 31 4.67 -3.99 -12.01
N TYR A 32 5.63 -4.76 -11.47
CA TYR A 32 6.62 -5.46 -12.27
C TYR A 32 6.10 -6.78 -12.84
N ASP A 33 5.46 -7.60 -12.02
CA ASP A 33 4.98 -8.92 -12.46
C ASP A 33 3.54 -8.83 -13.01
N GLY A 34 2.72 -7.94 -12.44
CA GLY A 34 1.33 -7.73 -12.82
C GLY A 34 1.11 -6.75 -13.98
N GLY A 35 2.17 -6.06 -14.44
CA GLY A 35 2.11 -5.12 -15.57
C GLY A 35 1.22 -3.89 -15.33
N GLN A 36 0.84 -3.58 -14.09
CA GLN A 36 0.04 -2.40 -13.78
C GLN A 36 0.88 -1.13 -13.89
N SER A 37 0.24 0.00 -14.21
CA SER A 37 0.90 1.29 -14.00
C SER A 37 1.29 1.44 -12.53
N ARG A 38 2.36 2.18 -12.27
CA ARG A 38 2.84 2.37 -10.90
C ARG A 38 1.74 2.94 -10.00
N GLU A 39 0.95 3.89 -10.49
CA GLU A 39 -0.11 4.48 -9.68
C GLU A 39 -1.20 3.46 -9.32
N LEU A 40 -1.62 2.64 -10.30
CA LEU A 40 -2.62 1.60 -10.07
C LEU A 40 -2.08 0.52 -9.13
N ALA A 41 -0.83 0.11 -9.31
CA ALA A 41 -0.18 -0.89 -8.46
C ALA A 41 -0.14 -0.45 -6.99
N GLU A 42 0.27 0.80 -6.74
CA GLU A 42 0.31 1.38 -5.40
C GLU A 42 -1.09 1.50 -4.77
N ALA A 43 -2.09 1.98 -5.52
CA ALA A 43 -3.46 2.09 -5.02
C ALA A 43 -4.05 0.71 -4.66
N MET A 44 -3.85 -0.28 -5.53
CA MET A 44 -4.31 -1.65 -5.29
C MET A 44 -3.54 -2.32 -4.14
N ALA A 45 -2.27 -2.01 -3.96
CA ALA A 45 -1.48 -2.53 -2.84
C ALA A 45 -2.00 -2.01 -1.49
N VAL A 46 -2.42 -0.75 -1.40
CA VAL A 46 -3.08 -0.24 -0.17
C VAL A 46 -4.35 -1.03 0.11
N LEU A 47 -5.19 -1.28 -0.90
CA LEU A 47 -6.41 -2.07 -0.73
C LEU A 47 -6.11 -3.52 -0.29
N ASP A 48 -5.05 -4.14 -0.80
CA ASP A 48 -4.60 -5.46 -0.35
C ASP A 48 -4.22 -5.46 1.12
N VAL A 49 -3.43 -4.47 1.56
CA VAL A 49 -2.99 -4.34 2.95
C VAL A 49 -4.18 -4.15 3.88
N ILE A 50 -5.17 -3.34 3.49
CA ILE A 50 -6.45 -3.19 4.21
C ILE A 50 -7.21 -4.51 4.27
N HIS A 51 -7.32 -5.21 3.15
CA HIS A 51 -8.09 -6.44 3.06
C HIS A 51 -7.51 -7.54 3.95
N LEU A 52 -6.18 -7.70 3.93
CA LEU A 52 -5.45 -8.72 4.69
C LEU A 52 -5.32 -8.38 6.18
N ASN A 53 -5.14 -7.10 6.53
CA ASN A 53 -4.83 -6.66 7.89
C ASN A 53 -5.80 -5.59 8.40
N ARG A 54 -7.11 -5.76 8.14
CA ARG A 54 -8.14 -4.75 8.38
C ARG A 54 -8.10 -4.09 9.76
N LYS A 55 -7.98 -4.88 10.83
CA LYS A 55 -7.97 -4.32 12.20
C LYS A 55 -6.74 -3.45 12.46
N GLN A 56 -5.57 -3.90 12.03
CA GLN A 56 -4.30 -3.21 12.26
C GLN A 56 -4.22 -1.93 11.42
N THR A 57 -4.62 -2.02 10.14
CA THR A 57 -4.69 -0.88 9.22
C THR A 57 -5.69 0.19 9.68
N CYS A 58 -6.88 -0.19 10.16
CA CYS A 58 -7.84 0.77 10.70
C CYS A 58 -7.29 1.53 11.92
N ASN A 59 -6.51 0.87 12.79
CA ASN A 59 -5.91 1.54 13.95
C ASN A 59 -4.83 2.57 13.56
N CYS A 60 -4.23 2.44 12.38
CA CYS A 60 -3.25 3.39 11.85
C CYS A 60 -3.90 4.69 11.32
N TRP A 61 -5.20 4.68 11.02
CA TRP A 61 -5.89 5.81 10.36
C TRP A 61 -6.99 6.43 11.22
N GLN A 62 -6.90 6.25 12.54
CA GLN A 62 -7.75 6.96 13.51
C GLN A 62 -7.23 8.38 13.74
#